data_AF-J3TEP2-F1
#
_entry.id   AF-J3TEP2-F1
#
_cell.length_a   1.000
_cell.length_b   1.000
_cell.length_c   1.000
_cell.angle_alpha   90.00
_cell.angle_beta   90.00
_cell.angle_gamma   90.00
#
_symmetry.space_group_name_H-M   'P 1'
#
loop_
_entity.id
_entity.type
_entity.pdbx_description
1 polymer ?
#
loop_
_entity_poly.entity_id
_entity_poly.type
_entity_poly.pdbx_seq_one_letter_code
_entity_poly.pdbx_strand_id
1 'polypeptide(L)'
;MLKKNKKILIKYFIIKTFISGMILKSNDVLKIKTNIFNINFYIIKFIDNNICLLNNKNKKIIILLLNRKERNIILFYKRNINYDCIPIEVFKLNFIFKLKISIVKKRKINKLNKLLKTNLIAK
;
A
#
# COMPACT_ATOMS: atom_id res chain seq x y z
N MET A 1 3.79 -8.11 15.46
CA MET A 1 4.39 -7.28 14.40
C MET A 1 3.88 -7.78 13.05
N LEU A 2 3.16 -6.96 12.28
CA LEU A 2 2.58 -7.38 11.01
C LEU A 2 3.68 -7.48 9.94
N LYS A 3 3.74 -8.62 9.25
CA LYS A 3 4.85 -8.98 8.34
C LYS A 3 5.06 -7.91 7.25
N LYS A 4 6.24 -7.27 7.23
CA LYS A 4 6.67 -6.39 6.11
C LYS A 4 6.56 -7.16 4.79
N ASN A 5 5.92 -6.54 3.81
CA ASN A 5 5.65 -7.17 2.52
C ASN A 5 6.93 -7.18 1.65
N LYS A 6 7.83 -8.15 1.87
CA LYS A 6 9.14 -8.26 1.17
C LYS A 6 9.01 -8.21 -0.36
N LYS A 7 7.89 -8.70 -0.91
CA LYS A 7 7.58 -8.66 -2.36
C LYS A 7 7.55 -7.23 -2.93
N ILE A 8 7.11 -6.25 -2.13
CA ILE A 8 7.06 -4.85 -2.53
C ILE A 8 8.47 -4.31 -2.80
N LEU A 9 9.43 -4.59 -1.92
CA LEU A 9 10.81 -4.09 -2.03
C LEU A 9 11.54 -4.61 -3.27
N ILE A 10 11.16 -5.80 -3.76
CA ILE A 10 11.72 -6.38 -4.98
C ILE A 10 11.17 -5.67 -6.23
N LYS A 11 9.86 -5.39 -6.24
CA LYS A 11 9.15 -4.87 -7.41
C LYS A 11 9.22 -3.35 -7.54
N TYR A 12 9.44 -2.64 -6.45
CA TYR A 12 9.30 -1.18 -6.37
C TYR A 12 10.47 -0.50 -5.66
N PHE A 13 10.84 0.69 -6.13
CA PHE A 13 11.60 1.66 -5.35
C PHE A 13 10.65 2.51 -4.52
N ILE A 14 10.88 2.59 -3.21
CA ILE A 14 10.14 3.46 -2.30
C ILE A 14 10.74 4.86 -2.38
N ILE A 15 9.89 5.85 -2.64
CA ILE A 15 10.31 7.25 -2.77
C ILE A 15 10.02 8.00 -1.48
N LYS A 16 8.78 7.90 -1.00
CA LYS A 16 8.33 8.59 0.21
C LYS A 16 7.27 7.78 0.91
N THR A 17 7.30 7.80 2.24
CA THR A 17 6.35 7.07 3.08
C THR A 17 5.53 8.03 3.92
N PHE A 18 4.25 7.71 4.12
CA PHE A 18 3.33 8.48 4.96
C PHE A 18 2.62 7.55 5.94
N ILE A 19 2.19 8.12 7.06
CA ILE A 19 1.40 7.43 8.06
C ILE A 19 0.01 8.05 8.05
N SER A 20 -0.98 7.24 7.71
CA SER A 20 -2.38 7.66 7.65
C SER A 20 -3.16 7.09 8.82
N GLY A 21 -4.09 7.89 9.35
CA GLY A 21 -5.23 7.34 10.10
C GLY A 21 -6.19 6.60 9.16
N MET A 22 -7.04 5.75 9.71
CA MET A 22 -8.06 5.03 8.93
C MET A 22 -9.42 5.19 9.59
N ILE A 23 -10.45 5.51 8.80
CA ILE A 23 -11.83 5.46 9.27
C ILE A 23 -12.30 4.00 9.23
N LEU A 24 -12.27 3.34 10.39
CA LEU A 24 -12.61 1.92 10.54
C LEU A 24 -14.00 1.73 11.16
N LYS A 25 -14.74 0.74 10.67
CA LYS A 25 -15.94 0.25 11.36
C LYS A 25 -15.56 -0.79 12.42
N SER A 26 -16.45 -1.08 13.36
CA SER A 26 -16.21 -2.04 14.46
C SER A 26 -15.72 -3.40 13.96
N ASN A 27 -16.31 -3.91 12.86
CA ASN A 27 -15.89 -5.18 12.25
C ASN A 27 -14.47 -5.13 11.66
N ASP A 28 -14.00 -3.97 11.18
CA ASP A 28 -12.62 -3.84 10.67
C ASP A 28 -11.61 -3.89 11.80
N VAL A 29 -11.94 -3.21 12.91
CA VAL A 29 -11.14 -3.23 14.13
C VAL A 29 -10.98 -4.67 14.62
N LEU A 30 -12.07 -5.45 14.65
CA LEU A 30 -12.03 -6.86 15.00
C LEU A 30 -11.12 -7.66 14.06
N LYS A 31 -11.28 -7.52 12.74
CA LYS A 31 -10.45 -8.22 11.74
C LYS A 31 -8.95 -7.90 11.85
N ILE A 32 -8.61 -6.65 12.19
CA ILE A 32 -7.21 -6.25 12.42
C ILE A 32 -6.70 -6.87 13.72
N LYS A 33 -7.49 -6.83 14.80
CA LYS A 33 -7.13 -7.43 16.10
C LYS A 33 -6.93 -8.94 16.01
N THR A 34 -7.78 -9.65 15.27
CA THR A 34 -7.69 -11.11 15.06
C THR A 34 -6.69 -11.52 13.99
N ASN A 35 -5.91 -10.57 13.45
CA ASN A 35 -4.88 -10.82 12.44
C ASN A 35 -5.40 -11.41 11.12
N ILE A 36 -6.71 -11.29 10.85
CA ILE A 36 -7.36 -11.71 9.61
C ILE A 36 -7.14 -10.66 8.49
N PHE A 37 -6.75 -9.44 8.86
CA PHE A 37 -6.50 -8.36 7.93
C PHE A 37 -5.25 -8.62 7.06
N ASN A 38 -5.44 -9.00 5.81
CA ASN A 38 -4.36 -9.20 4.85
C ASN A 38 -4.20 -7.99 3.91
N ILE A 39 -3.11 -7.23 4.10
CA ILE A 39 -2.79 -6.01 3.33
C ILE A 39 -2.68 -6.26 1.82
N ASN A 40 -2.34 -7.48 1.40
CA ASN A 40 -2.15 -7.83 -0.02
C ASN A 40 -3.42 -7.73 -0.86
N PHE A 41 -4.59 -7.78 -0.23
CA PHE A 41 -5.87 -7.64 -0.94
C PHE A 41 -6.31 -6.18 -1.09
N TYR A 42 -5.53 -5.23 -0.57
CA TYR A 42 -5.86 -3.83 -0.59
C TYR A 42 -4.97 -3.05 -1.56
N ILE A 43 -5.57 -2.07 -2.22
CA ILE A 43 -4.91 -1.10 -3.10
C ILE A 43 -5.28 0.32 -2.68
N ILE A 44 -4.42 1.29 -2.98
CA ILE A 44 -4.76 2.71 -2.83
C ILE A 44 -5.53 3.16 -4.06
N LYS A 45 -6.68 3.79 -3.84
CA LYS A 45 -7.52 4.40 -4.88
C LYS A 45 -7.74 5.87 -4.58
N PHE A 46 -7.83 6.67 -5.62
CA PHE A 46 -8.11 8.11 -5.54
C PHE A 46 -9.55 8.33 -6.00
N ILE A 47 -10.40 8.90 -5.14
CA ILE A 47 -11.83 9.14 -5.38
C ILE A 47 -12.13 10.55 -4.92
N ASP A 48 -12.54 11.45 -5.81
CA ASP A 48 -12.96 12.84 -5.50
C ASP A 48 -11.98 13.56 -4.55
N ASN A 49 -10.69 13.51 -4.91
CA ASN A 49 -9.54 14.02 -4.14
C ASN A 49 -9.25 13.34 -2.80
N ASN A 50 -10.05 12.35 -2.40
CA ASN A 50 -9.76 11.50 -1.26
C ASN A 50 -8.83 10.36 -1.66
N ILE A 51 -7.97 9.99 -0.72
CA ILE A 51 -7.11 8.82 -0.81
C ILE A 51 -7.78 7.74 0.01
N CYS A 52 -8.07 6.60 -0.62
CA CYS A 52 -8.83 5.53 -0.01
C CYS A 52 -8.08 4.21 -0.15
N LEU A 53 -8.27 3.34 0.83
CA LEU A 53 -7.84 1.96 0.79
C LEU A 53 -9.03 1.10 0.33
N LEU A 54 -8.90 0.48 -0.84
CA LEU A 54 -9.92 -0.38 -1.44
C LEU A 54 -9.51 -1.85 -1.29
N ASN A 55 -10.40 -2.67 -0.75
CA ASN A 55 -10.25 -4.13 -0.78
C ASN A 55 -10.77 -4.68 -2.12
N ASN A 56 -9.91 -5.36 -2.87
CA ASN A 56 -10.29 -5.90 -4.17
C ASN A 56 -11.28 -7.07 -4.10
N LYS A 57 -11.32 -7.83 -3.00
CA LYS A 57 -12.17 -9.01 -2.85
C LYS A 57 -13.63 -8.66 -2.55
N ASN A 58 -13.85 -7.78 -1.58
CA ASN A 58 -15.19 -7.45 -1.09
C ASN A 58 -15.60 -6.00 -1.38
N LYS A 59 -14.84 -5.30 -2.25
CA LYS A 59 -15.08 -3.91 -2.70
C LYS A 59 -15.20 -2.88 -1.57
N LYS A 60 -14.77 -3.23 -0.36
CA LYS A 60 -14.84 -2.33 0.80
C LYS A 60 -13.86 -1.18 0.66
N ILE A 61 -14.35 0.03 0.94
CA ILE A 61 -13.57 1.28 0.91
C ILE A 61 -13.34 1.76 2.34
N ILE A 62 -12.11 2.13 2.64
CA ILE A 62 -11.69 2.76 3.90
C ILE A 62 -11.04 4.10 3.56
N ILE A 63 -11.54 5.18 4.14
CA ILE A 63 -10.99 6.52 3.92
C ILE A 63 -9.70 6.68 4.73
N LEU A 64 -8.67 7.23 4.10
CA LEU A 64 -7.37 7.50 4.71
C LEU A 64 -7.29 8.96 5.16
N LEU A 65 -7.04 9.15 6.46
CA LEU A 65 -6.87 10.45 7.09
C LEU A 65 -5.40 10.89 6.99
N LEU A 66 -5.17 11.82 6.08
CA LEU A 66 -3.87 12.45 5.79
C LEU A 66 -4.01 13.97 5.85
N ASN A 67 -2.96 14.65 6.27
CA ASN A 67 -2.96 16.11 6.30
C ASN A 67 -2.99 16.69 4.87
N ARG A 68 -3.50 17.91 4.70
CA ARG A 68 -3.63 18.56 3.37
C ARG A 68 -2.30 18.57 2.59
N LYS A 69 -1.19 18.89 3.26
CA LYS A 69 0.15 18.89 2.65
C LYS A 69 0.54 17.49 2.13
N GLU A 70 0.28 16.44 2.91
CA GLU A 70 0.59 15.06 2.53
C GLU A 70 -0.26 14.58 1.35
N ARG A 71 -1.58 14.86 1.39
CA ARG A 71 -2.49 14.55 0.28
C ARG A 71 -2.04 15.21 -1.02
N ASN A 72 -1.69 16.49 -0.96
CA ASN A 72 -1.21 17.24 -2.13
C ASN A 72 0.06 16.61 -2.71
N ILE A 73 1.02 16.20 -1.87
CA ILE A 73 2.24 15.53 -2.33
C ILE A 73 1.88 14.21 -3.02
N ILE A 74 1.04 13.36 -2.42
CA ILE A 74 0.69 12.07 -3.01
C ILE A 74 -0.05 12.26 -4.34
N LEU A 75 -1.00 13.20 -4.40
CA LEU A 75 -1.75 13.52 -5.63
C LEU A 75 -0.82 14.08 -6.72
N PHE A 76 0.13 14.94 -6.37
CA PHE A 76 1.14 15.45 -7.30
C PHE A 76 1.94 14.31 -7.94
N TYR A 77 2.48 13.39 -7.14
CA TYR A 77 3.23 12.25 -7.67
C TYR A 77 2.38 11.33 -8.55
N LYS A 78 1.10 11.13 -8.19
CA LYS A 78 0.20 10.28 -8.98
C LYS A 78 -0.17 10.93 -10.32
N ARG A 79 -0.50 12.23 -10.32
CA ARG A 79 -1.01 12.95 -11.50
C ARG A 79 0.10 13.40 -12.44
N ASN A 80 1.21 13.92 -11.91
CA ASN A 80 2.24 14.58 -12.71
C ASN A 80 3.41 13.65 -13.06
N ILE A 81 3.76 12.71 -12.17
CA ILE A 81 4.94 11.84 -12.34
C ILE A 81 4.52 10.39 -12.66
N ASN A 82 3.22 10.08 -12.58
CA ASN A 82 2.65 8.76 -12.77
C ASN A 82 3.27 7.67 -11.87
N TYR A 83 3.57 8.04 -10.62
CA TYR A 83 4.00 7.08 -9.60
C TYR A 83 2.79 6.50 -8.86
N ASP A 84 2.93 5.26 -8.41
CA ASP A 84 1.87 4.58 -7.69
C ASP A 84 1.99 4.82 -6.19
N CYS A 85 0.87 4.67 -5.48
CA CYS A 85 0.85 4.63 -4.03
C CYS A 85 0.36 3.26 -3.58
N ILE A 86 1.05 2.65 -2.62
CA ILE A 86 0.74 1.29 -2.15
C ILE A 86 0.66 1.25 -0.63
N PRO A 87 -0.20 0.39 -0.06
CA PRO A 87 -0.19 0.12 1.36
C PRO A 87 1.01 -0.80 1.70
N ILE A 88 1.75 -0.45 2.75
CA ILE A 88 2.90 -1.23 3.22
C ILE A 88 2.54 -2.09 4.42
N GLU A 89 2.01 -1.45 5.46
CA GLU A 89 1.83 -2.08 6.77
C GLU A 89 0.72 -1.38 7.55
N VAL A 90 -0.13 -2.15 8.22
CA VAL A 90 -1.02 -1.64 9.26
C VAL A 90 -0.33 -1.89 10.60
N PHE A 91 -0.34 -0.90 11.47
CA PHE A 91 0.24 -1.00 12.81
C PHE A 91 -0.62 -0.24 13.81
N LYS A 92 -0.47 -0.58 15.09
CA LYS A 92 -1.16 0.13 16.17
C LYS A 92 -0.22 1.17 16.73
N LEU A 93 -0.68 2.42 16.83
CA LEU A 93 0.01 3.49 17.54
C LEU A 93 -0.90 3.96 18.67
N ASN A 94 -0.49 3.68 19.90
CA ASN A 94 -1.31 3.79 21.12
C ASN A 94 -2.60 2.96 21.00
N PHE A 95 -3.77 3.60 20.90
CA PHE A 95 -5.08 2.94 20.80
C PHE A 95 -5.63 2.89 19.36
N ILE A 96 -4.98 3.55 18.40
CA ILE A 96 -5.50 3.74 17.04
C ILE A 96 -4.69 2.92 16.04
N PHE A 97 -5.39 2.26 15.11
CA PHE A 97 -4.75 1.61 13.97
C PHE A 97 -4.40 2.63 12.90
N LYS A 98 -3.14 2.60 12.48
CA LYS A 98 -2.59 3.45 11.42
C LYS A 98 -2.12 2.59 10.26
N LEU A 99 -2.10 3.20 9.07
CA LEU A 99 -1.63 2.58 7.85
C LEU A 99 -0.39 3.33 7.35
N LYS A 100 0.70 2.60 7.16
CA LYS A 100 1.86 3.06 6.40
C LYS A 100 1.56 2.89 4.91
N ILE A 101 1.53 4.00 4.18
CA ILE A 101 1.43 4.01 2.72
C ILE A 101 2.71 4.57 2.13
N SER A 102 3.01 4.26 0.87
CA SER A 102 4.20 4.80 0.22
C SER A 102 4.02 5.03 -1.25
N ILE A 103 4.60 6.13 -1.69
CA ILE A 103 4.77 6.46 -3.10
C ILE A 103 5.92 5.61 -3.62
N VAL A 104 5.68 4.94 -4.74
CA VAL A 104 6.59 3.98 -5.32
C VAL A 104 6.75 4.18 -6.82
N LYS A 105 7.96 3.88 -7.28
CA LYS A 105 8.29 3.72 -8.70
C LYS A 105 8.52 2.26 -9.00
N LYS A 106 7.88 1.73 -10.04
CA LYS A 106 8.10 0.33 -10.47
C LYS A 106 9.56 0.17 -10.92
N ARG A 107 10.24 -0.85 -10.41
CA ARG A 107 11.58 -1.20 -10.89
C ARG A 107 11.45 -1.74 -12.31
N LYS A 108 12.26 -1.24 -13.25
CA LYS A 108 12.47 -1.91 -14.53
C LYS A 108 13.26 -3.18 -14.22
N ILE A 109 12.57 -4.32 -14.22
CA ILE A 109 13.25 -5.61 -14.15
C ILE A 109 13.89 -5.79 -15.53
N ASN A 110 15.22 -5.69 -15.61
CA ASN A 110 15.95 -5.98 -16.85
C ASN A 110 15.59 -7.39 -17.30
N LYS A 111 15.25 -7.56 -18.59
CA LYS A 111 14.90 -8.83 -19.24
C LYS A 111 15.88 -9.96 -18.89
N LEU A 112 17.16 -9.64 -18.66
CA LEU A 112 18.22 -10.57 -18.26
C LEU A 112 17.88 -11.42 -17.02
N ASN A 113 17.29 -10.83 -15.97
CA ASN A 113 16.92 -11.56 -14.75
C ASN A 113 15.69 -12.46 -14.95
N LYS A 114 14.90 -12.22 -16.00
CA LYS A 114 13.76 -13.05 -16.38
C LYS A 114 14.23 -14.30 -17.13
N LEU A 115 15.23 -14.15 -18.00
CA LEU A 115 15.92 -15.24 -18.72
C LEU A 115 16.73 -16.16 -17.79
N LEU A 116 17.45 -15.59 -16.80
CA LEU A 116 18.20 -16.39 -15.84
C LEU A 116 17.30 -17.26 -14.94
N LYS A 117 16.09 -16.79 -14.62
CA LYS A 117 15.10 -17.57 -13.85
C LYS A 117 14.46 -18.70 -14.65
N THR A 118 14.27 -18.53 -15.96
CA THR A 118 13.71 -19.61 -16.79
C THR A 118 14.72 -20.73 -17.03
N ASN A 119 16.02 -20.40 -17.17
CA ASN A 119 17.05 -21.39 -17.45
C ASN A 119 17.49 -22.20 -16.22
N LEU A 120 17.25 -21.71 -15.00
CA LEU A 120 17.49 -22.46 -13.75
C LEU A 120 16.37 -23.46 -13.41
N ILE A 121 15.20 -23.36 -14.04
CA ILE A 121 14.07 -24.29 -13.86
C ILE A 121 14.11 -25.41 -14.93
N ALA A 122 14.88 -25.21 -16.00
CA ALA A 122 15.04 -26.15 -17.10
C ALA A 122 16.29 -27.06 -16.94
N LYS A 123 16.86 -27.14 -15.73
CA LYS A 123 18.00 -28.01 -15.40
C LYS A 123 17.61 -28.95 -14.27
#